data_AF-A0A1Y2BA68-F1
#
_entry.id   AF-A0A1Y2BA68-F1
#
_cell.length_a   1.000
_cell.length_b   1.000
_cell.length_c   1.000
_cell.angle_alpha   90.00
_cell.angle_beta   90.00
_cell.angle_gamma   90.00
#
_symmetry.space_group_name_H-M   'P 1'
#
loop_
_entity.id
_entity.type
_entity.pdbx_description
1 polymer ?
#
loop_
_entity_poly.entity_id
_entity_poly.type
_entity_poly.pdbx_seq_one_letter_code
_entity_poly.pdbx_strand_id
1 'polypeptide(L)'
;MKSISFVICLIMFCAFQWSTVNCRVAFSKGDITLPTEYNLEDRDDNKLMASKTEYIYNEKGEFEDSLFYYDKELKDCKLNIFSKKISCVFNDDEKEYSLIFDTKFESQCVLSEKTEFVKADLYALNTKKQYGKYSFILHYETENDEIVGYTLTAQKFVFFTKDDCELTVKVTNYSLNEL
;
A
#
# COMPACT_ATOMS: atom_id res chain seq x y z
N MET A 1 -0.55 -42.39 -60.77
CA MET A 1 -1.22 -42.96 -59.57
C MET A 1 -0.60 -42.33 -58.33
N LYS A 2 -1.45 -41.93 -57.36
CA LYS A 2 -1.15 -41.24 -56.07
C LYS A 2 -0.82 -39.74 -56.25
N SER A 3 -1.71 -38.75 -55.99
CA SER A 3 -2.48 -38.38 -54.78
C SER A 3 -1.53 -38.01 -53.63
N ILE A 4 -1.55 -36.85 -52.95
CA ILE A 4 -2.63 -36.13 -52.27
C ILE A 4 -2.10 -34.74 -51.85
N SER A 5 -3.03 -33.80 -51.73
CA SER A 5 -2.97 -32.47 -51.13
C SER A 5 -2.15 -32.32 -49.85
N PHE A 6 -1.57 -31.13 -49.65
CA PHE A 6 -1.38 -30.46 -48.36
C PHE A 6 -1.32 -28.95 -48.66
N VAL A 7 -2.46 -28.27 -48.77
CA VAL A 7 -3.16 -27.58 -47.67
C VAL A 7 -2.21 -26.70 -46.87
N ILE A 8 -2.13 -25.45 -47.33
CA ILE A 8 -2.18 -24.20 -46.55
C ILE A 8 -2.20 -24.44 -45.03
N CYS A 9 -1.08 -24.22 -44.37
CA CYS A 9 -1.06 -23.93 -42.93
C CYS A 9 -0.51 -22.53 -42.73
N LEU A 10 -1.45 -21.60 -42.84
CA LEU A 10 -1.33 -20.19 -42.50
C LEU A 10 -1.65 -20.09 -41.02
N ILE A 11 -0.64 -20.22 -40.15
CA ILE A 11 -0.72 -19.89 -38.73
C ILE A 11 0.62 -19.23 -38.40
N MET A 12 0.73 -17.92 -38.60
CA MET A 12 0.50 -16.97 -37.52
C MET A 12 1.42 -17.31 -36.33
N PHE A 13 2.72 -17.07 -36.51
CA PHE A 13 3.62 -16.84 -35.39
C PHE A 13 3.18 -15.55 -34.73
N CYS A 14 2.22 -15.66 -33.82
CA CYS A 14 1.94 -14.63 -32.85
C CYS A 14 3.26 -14.31 -32.16
N ALA A 15 3.69 -13.05 -32.30
CA ALA A 15 4.53 -12.42 -31.32
C ALA A 15 3.88 -12.66 -29.95
N PHE A 16 4.45 -13.54 -29.15
CA PHE A 16 4.19 -13.58 -27.72
C PHE A 16 4.84 -12.32 -27.14
N GLN A 17 4.15 -11.19 -27.36
CA GLN A 17 4.35 -9.99 -26.59
C GLN A 17 4.09 -10.35 -25.14
N TRP A 18 5.08 -9.99 -24.35
CA TRP A 18 5.13 -10.09 -22.91
C TRP A 18 3.79 -9.70 -22.29
N SER A 19 3.07 -10.65 -21.74
CA SER A 19 2.05 -10.36 -20.75
C SER A 19 2.79 -10.05 -19.45
N THR A 20 3.30 -8.81 -19.34
CA THR A 20 3.44 -8.17 -18.04
C THR A 20 2.03 -8.05 -17.51
N VAL A 21 1.62 -9.03 -16.72
CA VAL A 21 0.42 -8.97 -15.90
C VAL A 21 0.68 -7.87 -14.88
N ASN A 22 0.43 -6.63 -15.28
CA ASN A 22 0.22 -5.56 -14.34
C ASN A 22 -1.09 -5.93 -13.63
N CYS A 23 -0.98 -6.60 -12.48
CA CYS A 23 -2.06 -6.70 -11.49
C CYS A 23 -2.35 -5.30 -10.95
N ARG A 24 -2.85 -4.41 -11.82
CA ARG A 24 -3.47 -3.18 -11.39
C ARG A 24 -4.70 -3.60 -10.61
N VAL A 25 -4.70 -3.35 -9.31
CA VAL A 25 -5.84 -3.54 -8.42
C VAL A 25 -7.06 -2.88 -9.09
N ALA A 26 -7.89 -3.71 -9.73
CA ALA A 26 -9.02 -3.25 -10.52
C ALA A 26 -9.95 -2.46 -9.58
N PHE A 27 -10.42 -1.29 -10.03
CA PHE A 27 -11.39 -0.50 -9.27
C PHE A 27 -12.59 -1.38 -8.94
N SER A 28 -12.72 -1.72 -7.66
CA SER A 28 -13.86 -2.45 -7.15
C SER A 28 -14.96 -1.44 -6.80
N LYS A 29 -16.20 -1.88 -6.88
CA LYS A 29 -17.34 -1.04 -6.50
C LYS A 29 -17.16 -0.55 -5.05
N GLY A 30 -17.33 0.74 -4.82
CA GLY A 30 -17.15 1.40 -3.53
C GLY A 30 -15.74 1.91 -3.24
N ASP A 31 -14.79 1.74 -4.16
CA ASP A 31 -13.43 2.27 -3.98
C ASP A 31 -13.40 3.79 -4.17
N ILE A 32 -12.76 4.47 -3.23
CA ILE A 32 -12.46 5.89 -3.25
C ILE A 32 -10.95 6.03 -3.11
N THR A 33 -10.33 6.83 -3.98
CA THR A 33 -8.87 7.05 -3.94
C THR A 33 -8.53 7.96 -2.75
N LEU A 34 -7.57 7.54 -1.94
CA LEU A 34 -7.02 8.33 -0.83
C LEU A 34 -6.01 9.36 -1.35
N PRO A 35 -5.79 10.46 -0.62
CA PRO A 35 -4.78 11.43 -1.03
C PRO A 35 -3.39 10.78 -0.92
N THR A 36 -2.46 11.17 -1.80
CA THR A 36 -1.06 10.73 -1.73
C THR A 36 -0.25 11.56 -0.73
N GLU A 37 -0.72 12.76 -0.39
CA GLU A 37 -0.06 13.75 0.47
C GLU A 37 -0.75 13.89 1.83
N TYR A 38 0.06 14.03 2.89
CA TYR A 38 -0.36 14.07 4.30
C TYR A 38 0.28 15.26 5.00
N ASN A 39 -0.47 15.87 5.91
CA ASN A 39 -0.01 17.08 6.59
C ASN A 39 0.66 16.71 7.93
N LEU A 40 1.98 16.78 7.99
CA LEU A 40 2.66 17.06 9.25
C LEU A 40 2.89 18.56 9.32
N GLU A 41 2.51 19.14 10.46
CA GLU A 41 2.90 20.49 10.81
C GLU A 41 4.41 20.60 10.64
N ASP A 42 4.83 21.39 9.64
CA ASP A 42 6.21 21.79 9.27
C ASP A 42 6.79 21.31 7.92
N ARG A 43 6.15 20.44 7.12
CA ARG A 43 6.65 20.12 5.75
C ARG A 43 5.53 19.83 4.75
N ASP A 44 5.58 20.49 3.59
CA ASP A 44 4.55 20.46 2.54
C ASP A 44 4.55 19.20 1.63
N ASP A 45 5.44 18.22 1.84
CA ASP A 45 5.63 17.09 0.90
C ASP A 45 5.55 15.68 1.54
N ASN A 46 4.87 15.49 2.68
CA ASN A 46 4.85 14.16 3.31
C ASN A 46 3.93 13.20 2.55
N LYS A 47 4.51 12.10 2.06
CA LYS A 47 3.79 11.00 1.41
C LYS A 47 3.43 9.92 2.42
N LEU A 48 2.49 9.04 2.08
CA LEU A 48 2.32 7.80 2.83
C LEU A 48 3.54 6.92 2.70
N MET A 49 4.09 6.49 3.82
CA MET A 49 5.33 5.71 3.82
C MET A 49 5.21 4.43 4.66
N ALA A 50 5.85 3.38 4.17
CA ALA A 50 6.29 2.23 4.94
C ALA A 50 7.80 2.37 5.19
N SER A 51 8.25 2.22 6.44
CA SER A 51 9.65 2.39 6.82
C SER A 51 10.33 1.03 7.00
N LYS A 52 11.41 0.79 6.26
CA LYS A 52 12.23 -0.43 6.31
C LYS A 52 13.35 -0.30 7.32
N THR A 53 13.61 -1.35 8.08
CA THR A 53 14.89 -1.58 8.77
C THR A 53 15.52 -2.85 8.23
N GLU A 54 16.76 -2.73 7.76
CA GLU A 54 17.51 -3.83 7.18
C GLU A 54 18.67 -4.23 8.10
N TYR A 55 18.79 -5.54 8.34
CA TYR A 55 19.87 -6.14 9.14
C TYR A 55 20.83 -6.90 8.23
N ILE A 56 22.13 -6.60 8.35
CA ILE A 56 23.19 -7.24 7.55
C ILE A 56 23.98 -8.19 8.45
N TYR A 57 24.12 -9.44 8.00
CA TYR A 57 24.88 -10.48 8.67
C TYR A 57 26.10 -10.86 7.81
N ASN A 58 27.21 -11.15 8.46
CA ASN A 58 28.43 -11.60 7.77
C ASN A 58 28.30 -13.04 7.25
N GLU A 59 29.31 -13.53 6.53
CA GLU A 59 29.34 -14.91 6.00
C GLU A 59 29.25 -16.02 7.08
N LYS A 60 29.42 -15.68 8.36
CA LYS A 60 29.30 -16.61 9.50
C LYS A 60 27.92 -16.54 10.18
N GLY A 61 27.00 -15.71 9.69
CA GLY A 61 25.69 -15.48 10.29
C GLY A 61 25.76 -14.63 11.56
N GLU A 62 26.87 -13.93 11.80
CA GLU A 62 26.99 -12.97 12.90
C GLU A 62 26.52 -11.59 12.41
N PHE A 63 25.81 -10.87 13.27
CA PHE A 63 25.41 -9.49 12.99
C PHE A 63 26.64 -8.64 12.65
N GLU A 64 26.64 -8.03 11.47
CA GLU A 64 27.74 -7.21 10.98
C GLU A 64 27.44 -5.71 11.14
N ASP A 65 26.26 -5.28 10.72
CA ASP A 65 25.80 -3.89 10.82
C ASP A 65 24.26 -3.79 10.71
N SER A 66 23.67 -2.74 11.30
CA SER A 66 22.33 -2.28 10.94
C SER A 66 22.14 -0.82 11.30
N LEU A 67 21.46 -0.10 10.38
CA LEU A 67 20.56 1.04 10.59
C LEU A 67 20.43 1.87 9.30
N PHE A 68 20.07 1.23 8.19
CA PHE A 68 19.52 1.98 7.06
C PHE A 68 18.00 2.05 7.21
N TYR A 69 17.49 3.28 7.39
CA TYR A 69 16.06 3.56 7.27
C TYR A 69 15.77 3.91 5.82
N TYR A 70 15.02 3.04 5.14
CA TYR A 70 14.51 3.32 3.80
C TYR A 70 13.00 3.48 3.86
N ASP A 71 12.52 4.67 3.56
CA ASP A 71 11.08 4.92 3.45
C ASP A 71 10.61 4.60 2.04
N LYS A 72 9.59 3.74 1.94
CA LYS A 72 8.94 3.33 0.70
C LYS A 72 7.57 3.99 0.61
N GLU A 73 7.35 4.72 -0.47
CA GLU A 73 6.06 5.37 -0.73
C GLU A 73 4.96 4.33 -0.97
N LEU A 74 3.87 4.45 -0.23
CA LEU A 74 2.62 3.73 -0.48
C LEU A 74 1.89 4.39 -1.64
N LYS A 75 1.46 3.58 -2.59
CA LYS A 75 0.80 3.94 -3.84
C LYS A 75 -0.57 3.28 -3.91
N ASP A 76 -1.39 3.75 -4.84
CA ASP A 76 -2.74 3.24 -5.14
C ASP A 76 -3.60 2.99 -3.89
N CYS A 77 -3.45 3.85 -2.88
CA CYS A 77 -4.20 3.76 -1.65
C CYS A 77 -5.69 4.05 -1.90
N LYS A 78 -6.55 3.09 -1.55
CA LYS A 78 -7.99 3.16 -1.76
C LYS A 78 -8.74 2.79 -0.51
N LEU A 79 -9.81 3.52 -0.24
CA LEU A 79 -10.81 3.21 0.77
C LEU A 79 -12.02 2.57 0.09
N ASN A 80 -12.38 1.35 0.46
CA ASN A 80 -13.65 0.75 0.05
C ASN A 80 -14.73 1.00 1.11
N ILE A 81 -15.76 1.77 0.77
CA ILE A 81 -16.80 2.18 1.74
C ILE A 81 -17.72 1.04 2.17
N PHE A 82 -17.86 -0.01 1.36
CA PHE A 82 -18.74 -1.13 1.65
C PHE A 82 -18.05 -2.18 2.51
N SER A 83 -16.84 -2.59 2.13
CA SER A 83 -16.05 -3.57 2.88
C SER A 83 -15.34 -2.96 4.09
N LYS A 84 -15.27 -1.62 4.16
CA LYS A 84 -14.57 -0.86 5.20
C LYS A 84 -13.09 -1.23 5.28
N LYS A 85 -12.47 -1.39 4.12
CA LYS A 85 -11.05 -1.68 4.01
C LYS A 85 -10.32 -0.53 3.36
N ILE A 86 -9.08 -0.32 3.79
CA ILE A 86 -8.12 0.47 3.04
C ILE A 86 -7.09 -0.49 2.47
N SER A 87 -6.73 -0.35 1.20
CA SER A 87 -5.67 -1.11 0.55
C SER A 87 -4.68 -0.15 -0.08
N CYS A 88 -3.40 -0.39 0.13
CA CYS A 88 -2.29 0.33 -0.49
C CYS A 88 -1.30 -0.69 -1.07
N VAL A 89 -0.49 -0.25 -2.04
CA VAL A 89 0.63 -1.05 -2.55
C VAL A 89 1.94 -0.32 -2.33
N PHE A 90 3.04 -1.03 -2.15
CA PHE A 90 4.38 -0.44 -2.20
C PHE A 90 5.37 -1.45 -2.77
N ASN A 91 6.48 -0.94 -3.28
CA ASN A 91 7.56 -1.76 -3.80
C ASN A 91 8.73 -1.70 -2.83
N ASP A 92 9.29 -2.86 -2.51
CA ASP A 92 10.61 -2.97 -1.91
C ASP A 92 11.50 -3.76 -2.85
N ASP A 93 12.48 -3.07 -3.43
CA ASP A 93 13.37 -3.58 -4.47
C ASP A 93 12.59 -4.18 -5.65
N GLU A 94 12.70 -5.47 -5.92
CA GLU A 94 11.97 -6.15 -7.01
C GLU A 94 10.61 -6.73 -6.59
N LYS A 95 10.24 -6.62 -5.30
CA LYS A 95 9.02 -7.19 -4.75
C LYS A 95 7.94 -6.12 -4.57
N GLU A 96 6.71 -6.48 -4.90
CA GLU A 96 5.52 -5.64 -4.68
C GLU A 96 4.70 -6.21 -3.53
N TYR A 97 4.23 -5.33 -2.65
CA TYR A 97 3.48 -5.70 -1.45
C TYR A 97 2.14 -4.97 -1.40
N SER A 98 1.11 -5.70 -0.96
CA SER A 98 -0.21 -5.18 -0.64
C SER A 98 -0.41 -5.06 0.86
N LEU A 99 -0.64 -3.84 1.31
CA LEU A 99 -0.94 -3.50 2.70
C LEU A 99 -2.44 -3.24 2.84
N ILE A 100 -3.12 -4.06 3.64
CA ILE A 100 -4.58 -4.02 3.78
C ILE A 100 -4.94 -3.74 5.23
N PHE A 101 -5.84 -2.78 5.45
CA PHE A 101 -6.37 -2.42 6.76
C PHE A 101 -7.86 -2.73 6.83
N ASP A 102 -8.30 -3.47 7.85
CA ASP A 102 -9.71 -3.50 8.24
C ASP A 102 -9.99 -2.32 9.16
N THR A 103 -11.09 -1.60 8.92
CA THR A 103 -11.31 -0.31 9.55
C THR A 103 -12.71 -0.11 10.14
N LYS A 104 -12.79 0.84 11.07
CA LYS A 104 -14.04 1.41 11.59
C LYS A 104 -14.09 2.90 11.27
N PHE A 105 -15.24 3.34 10.77
CA PHE A 105 -15.50 4.74 10.43
C PHE A 105 -16.26 5.45 11.53
N GLU A 106 -15.82 6.66 11.84
CA GLU A 106 -16.54 7.63 12.66
C GLU A 106 -16.63 8.92 11.84
N SER A 107 -17.81 9.18 11.27
CA SER A 107 -18.01 10.34 10.43
C SER A 107 -19.48 10.69 10.28
N GLN A 108 -19.74 11.97 10.02
CA GLN A 108 -21.03 12.48 9.56
C GLN A 108 -21.08 12.64 8.03
N CYS A 109 -19.97 12.36 7.32
CA CYS A 109 -19.87 12.47 5.88
C CYS A 109 -20.75 11.44 5.17
N VAL A 110 -21.47 11.88 4.15
CA VAL A 110 -22.10 10.98 3.19
C VAL A 110 -21.06 10.63 2.13
N LEU A 111 -20.41 9.47 2.28
CA LEU A 111 -19.39 9.02 1.35
C LEU A 111 -20.01 8.35 0.11
N SER A 112 -19.38 8.58 -1.04
CA SER A 112 -19.70 7.90 -2.29
C SER A 112 -18.43 7.67 -3.12
N GLU A 113 -18.50 6.87 -4.17
CA GLU A 113 -17.40 6.64 -5.12
C GLU A 113 -16.88 7.94 -5.79
N LYS A 114 -17.64 9.04 -5.70
CA LYS A 114 -17.26 10.37 -6.21
C LYS A 114 -16.59 11.26 -5.16
N THR A 115 -16.50 10.82 -3.92
CA THR A 115 -15.87 11.62 -2.86
C THR A 115 -14.40 11.85 -3.19
N GLU A 116 -13.96 13.10 -3.15
CA GLU A 116 -12.57 13.49 -3.33
C GLU A 116 -11.96 13.80 -1.96
N PHE A 117 -10.91 13.07 -1.58
CA PHE A 117 -10.10 13.37 -0.40
C PHE A 117 -8.94 14.28 -0.81
N VAL A 118 -8.72 15.35 -0.06
CA VAL A 118 -7.69 16.35 -0.35
C VAL A 118 -6.47 16.24 0.56
N LYS A 119 -6.67 15.69 1.76
CA LYS A 119 -5.64 15.64 2.79
C LYS A 119 -5.94 14.50 3.76
N ALA A 120 -4.89 14.01 4.41
CA ALA A 120 -5.06 13.27 5.64
C ALA A 120 -4.00 13.52 6.70
N ASP A 121 -4.39 13.24 7.94
CA ASP A 121 -3.54 13.23 9.11
C ASP A 121 -3.42 11.80 9.64
N LEU A 122 -2.18 11.39 9.95
CA LEU A 122 -1.87 10.07 10.52
C LEU A 122 -1.63 10.20 12.03
N TYR A 123 -2.16 9.27 12.82
CA TYR A 123 -1.99 9.26 14.27
C TYR A 123 -1.53 7.91 14.80
N ALA A 124 -0.51 7.94 15.66
CA ALA A 124 0.01 6.79 16.41
C ALA A 124 -0.27 6.96 17.91
N LEU A 125 -0.38 5.85 18.65
CA LEU A 125 -0.49 5.88 20.10
C LEU A 125 0.90 6.05 20.72
N ASN A 126 1.07 7.05 21.57
CA ASN A 126 2.27 7.21 22.38
C ASN A 126 2.25 6.27 23.61
N THR A 127 3.33 6.29 24.40
CA THR A 127 3.47 5.49 25.63
C THR A 127 2.38 5.78 26.68
N LYS A 128 1.71 6.93 26.59
CA LYS A 128 0.58 7.33 27.45
C LYS A 128 -0.78 6.96 26.84
N LYS A 129 -0.81 6.19 25.75
CA LYS A 129 -2.02 5.81 24.99
C LYS A 129 -2.80 7.01 24.46
N GLN A 130 -2.10 8.10 24.13
CA GLN A 130 -2.67 9.27 23.49
C GLN A 130 -2.25 9.31 22.03
N TYR A 131 -3.16 9.75 21.16
CA TYR A 131 -2.87 9.92 19.73
C TYR A 131 -1.99 11.16 19.52
N GLY A 132 -0.85 10.97 18.86
CA GLY A 132 0.00 12.04 18.33
C GLY A 132 0.16 11.90 16.81
N LYS A 133 0.37 13.02 16.11
CA LYS A 133 0.65 13.02 14.67
C LYS A 133 1.92 12.22 14.37
N TYR A 134 1.93 11.52 13.24
CA TYR A 134 3.01 10.63 12.87
C TYR A 134 3.28 10.63 11.36
N SER A 135 4.44 10.16 10.91
CA SER A 135 4.91 10.31 9.53
C SER A 135 4.90 9.05 8.68
N PHE A 136 4.79 7.86 9.28
CA PHE A 136 4.71 6.59 8.54
C PHE A 136 3.61 5.69 9.06
N ILE A 137 3.07 4.85 8.18
CA ILE A 137 1.98 3.93 8.53
C ILE A 137 2.53 2.63 9.08
N LEU A 138 3.52 2.06 8.40
CA LEU A 138 4.06 0.74 8.65
C LEU A 138 5.55 0.86 8.95
N HIS A 139 6.03 0.10 9.93
CA HIS A 139 7.44 -0.25 10.07
C HIS A 139 7.61 -1.73 9.76
N TYR A 140 8.64 -2.11 9.01
CA TYR A 140 8.93 -3.50 8.70
C TYR A 140 10.42 -3.79 8.68
N GLU A 141 10.75 -5.05 8.94
CA GLU A 141 12.11 -5.55 9.10
C GLU A 141 12.40 -6.58 8.03
N THR A 142 13.59 -6.50 7.43
CA THR A 142 14.06 -7.47 6.46
C THR A 142 15.34 -8.16 6.90
N GLU A 143 15.42 -9.46 6.62
CA GLU A 143 16.62 -10.27 6.72
C GLU A 143 16.79 -11.02 5.40
N ASN A 144 17.96 -10.93 4.76
CA ASN A 144 18.23 -11.53 3.44
C ASN A 144 17.13 -11.22 2.39
N ASP A 145 16.74 -9.95 2.28
CA ASP A 145 15.70 -9.46 1.34
C ASP A 145 14.28 -10.04 1.55
N GLU A 146 14.01 -10.62 2.72
CA GLU A 146 12.69 -11.12 3.11
C GLU A 146 12.14 -10.38 4.32
N ILE A 147 10.85 -10.03 4.30
CA ILE A 147 10.18 -9.40 5.44
C ILE A 147 9.98 -10.44 6.55
N VAL A 148 10.68 -10.25 7.67
CA VAL A 148 10.61 -11.13 8.84
C VAL A 148 9.70 -10.61 9.94
N GLY A 149 9.41 -9.30 9.92
CA GLY A 149 8.56 -8.66 10.92
C GLY A 149 7.97 -7.35 10.40
N TYR A 150 6.78 -7.00 10.88
CA TYR A 150 6.18 -5.70 10.59
C TYR A 150 5.21 -5.27 11.70
N THR A 151 5.11 -3.96 11.90
CA THR A 151 4.26 -3.33 12.91
C THR A 151 3.55 -2.12 12.31
N LEU A 152 2.23 -2.06 12.50
CA LEU A 152 1.45 -0.87 12.18
C LEU A 152 1.67 0.23 13.23
N THR A 153 2.21 1.36 12.80
CA THR A 153 2.50 2.50 13.68
C THR A 153 1.35 3.50 13.71
N ALA A 154 0.85 3.93 12.54
CA ALA A 154 -0.33 4.79 12.47
C ALA A 154 -1.62 3.95 12.55
N GLN A 155 -2.39 4.13 13.62
CA GLN A 155 -3.59 3.33 13.93
C GLN A 155 -4.89 4.11 13.72
N LYS A 156 -4.80 5.43 13.55
CA LYS A 156 -5.94 6.30 13.25
C LYS A 156 -5.56 7.23 12.09
N PHE A 157 -6.48 7.35 11.14
CA PHE A 157 -6.41 8.29 10.02
C PHE A 157 -7.55 9.30 10.16
N VAL A 158 -7.28 10.55 9.81
CA VAL A 158 -8.32 11.58 9.64
C VAL A 158 -8.22 12.10 8.22
N PHE A 159 -9.20 11.76 7.39
CA PHE A 159 -9.28 12.19 6.00
C PHE A 159 -10.20 13.41 5.88
N PHE A 160 -9.77 14.38 5.09
CA PHE A 160 -10.54 15.57 4.78
C PHE A 160 -10.99 15.50 3.33
N THR A 161 -12.29 15.69 3.10
CA THR A 161 -12.83 15.80 1.75
C THR A 161 -12.70 17.24 1.23
N LYS A 162 -12.87 17.41 -0.09
CA LYS A 162 -12.92 18.72 -0.74
C LYS A 162 -14.06 19.63 -0.25
N ASP A 163 -15.12 19.03 0.28
CA ASP A 163 -16.27 19.74 0.85
C ASP A 163 -16.07 20.00 2.36
N ASP A 164 -14.82 20.01 2.82
CA ASP A 164 -14.41 20.20 4.22
C ASP A 164 -15.05 19.22 5.22
N CYS A 165 -15.38 18.01 4.76
CA CYS A 165 -15.93 16.97 5.63
C CYS A 165 -14.83 16.09 6.22
N GLU A 166 -14.94 15.79 7.52
CA GLU A 166 -13.97 14.97 8.25
C GLU A 166 -14.44 13.51 8.37
N LEU A 167 -13.58 12.60 7.94
CA LEU A 167 -13.74 11.16 8.13
C LEU A 167 -12.63 10.64 9.04
N THR A 168 -12.99 10.25 10.27
CA THR A 168 -12.07 9.51 11.14
C THR A 168 -12.16 8.02 10.82
N VAL A 169 -11.02 7.40 10.54
CA VAL A 169 -10.88 5.96 10.29
C VAL A 169 -9.93 5.37 11.33
N LYS A 170 -10.39 4.36 12.06
CA LYS A 170 -9.56 3.59 13.02
C LYS A 170 -9.24 2.23 12.44
N VAL A 171 -7.96 1.87 12.44
CA VAL A 171 -7.53 0.53 12.04
C VAL A 171 -7.86 -0.45 13.15
N THR A 172 -8.52 -1.55 12.79
CA THR A 172 -8.85 -2.62 13.73
C THR A 172 -8.05 -3.88 13.50
N ASN A 173 -7.58 -4.09 12.27
CA ASN A 173 -6.72 -5.18 11.89
C ASN A 173 -5.93 -4.79 10.64
N TYR A 174 -4.81 -5.45 10.40
CA TYR A 174 -3.98 -5.19 9.23
C TYR A 174 -3.27 -6.46 8.75
N SER A 175 -2.97 -6.51 7.46
CA SER A 175 -2.16 -7.57 6.87
C SER A 175 -1.26 -7.02 5.77
N LEU A 176 -0.13 -7.69 5.60
CA LEU A 176 0.84 -7.44 4.56
C LEU A 176 0.97 -8.72 3.72
N ASN A 177 0.82 -8.60 2.41
CA ASN A 177 0.90 -9.73 1.47
C ASN A 177 1.83 -9.37 0.32
N GLU A 178 2.71 -10.28 -0.08
CA GLU A 178 3.46 -10.19 -1.34
C GLU A 178 2.50 -10.45 -2.52
N LEU A 179 2.66 -9.72 -3.63
CA LEU A 179 1.80 -9.81 -4.83
C LEU A 179 2.41 -10.64 -5.96
#